data_AF-A0A7C7R5J9-F1
#
_entry.id   AF-A0A7C7R5J9-F1
#
_cell.length_a   1.000
_cell.length_b   1.000
_cell.length_c   1.000
_cell.angle_alpha   90.00
_cell.angle_beta   90.00
_cell.angle_gamma   90.00
#
_symmetry.space_group_name_H-M   'P 1'
#
loop_
_entity.id
_entity.type
_entity.pdbx_description
1 polymer ?
#
loop_
_entity_poly.entity_id
_entity_poly.type
_entity_poly.pdbx_seq_one_letter_code
_entity_poly.pdbx_strand_id
1 'polypeptide(L)'
;MDPHAAHAWQTVLGQLQMEMPKASFDTWVRDTQVVAFDDGVFTIGVHNAYARDWLVDRLTKTVEHKLAGVLGQPVQVRFVVWNESAPSLLTESPTTPRATSSASPSPSEVQALNPTLNPRYTFENFVVGASNRLAHAASLAVAENPARAYNPLFIYAWLNLYRRPQSGSFIESVPRLIRGNV
;
A
#
# COMPACT_ATOMS: atom_id res chain seq x y z
N MET A 1 -11.11 -4.79 -23.64
CA MET A 1 -10.49 -3.47 -23.43
C MET A 1 -11.10 -2.52 -24.44
N ASP A 2 -12.05 -1.69 -24.02
CA ASP A 2 -12.66 -0.72 -24.93
C ASP A 2 -11.63 0.32 -25.36
N PRO A 3 -11.33 0.47 -26.66
CA PRO A 3 -10.31 1.38 -27.15
C PRO A 3 -10.61 2.84 -26.80
N HIS A 4 -11.88 3.18 -26.62
CA HIS A 4 -12.34 4.51 -26.21
C HIS A 4 -11.95 4.85 -24.77
N ALA A 5 -12.02 3.88 -23.86
CA ALA A 5 -11.67 4.08 -22.44
C ALA A 5 -10.17 4.32 -22.26
N ALA A 6 -9.33 3.56 -22.99
CA ALA A 6 -7.89 3.75 -22.98
C ALA A 6 -7.47 5.13 -23.52
N HIS A 7 -8.11 5.59 -24.60
CA HIS A 7 -7.84 6.91 -25.18
C HIS A 7 -8.27 8.07 -24.25
N ALA A 8 -9.43 7.93 -23.62
CA ALA A 8 -9.90 8.89 -22.62
C ALA A 8 -8.92 9.00 -21.44
N TRP A 9 -8.43 7.86 -20.92
CA TRP A 9 -7.43 7.84 -19.85
C TRP A 9 -6.12 8.50 -20.26
N GLN A 10 -5.60 8.22 -21.47
CA GLN A 10 -4.38 8.88 -21.98
C GLN A 10 -4.53 10.40 -22.07
N THR A 11 -5.69 10.89 -22.46
CA THR A 11 -5.97 12.34 -22.52
C THR A 11 -5.95 12.94 -21.12
N VAL A 12 -6.57 12.27 -20.14
CA VAL A 12 -6.55 12.70 -18.73
C VAL A 12 -5.13 12.66 -18.15
N LEU A 13 -4.34 11.63 -18.45
CA LEU A 13 -2.93 11.55 -18.04
C LEU A 13 -2.11 12.75 -18.55
N GLY A 14 -2.29 13.13 -19.81
CA GLY A 14 -1.61 14.30 -20.38
C GLY A 14 -1.99 15.61 -19.67
N GLN A 15 -3.28 15.78 -19.34
CA GLN A 15 -3.73 16.95 -18.58
C GLN A 15 -3.16 16.97 -17.16
N LEU A 16 -3.16 15.83 -16.47
CA LEU A 16 -2.59 15.70 -15.13
C LEU A 16 -1.09 16.02 -15.11
N GLN A 17 -0.35 15.61 -16.15
CA GLN A 17 1.07 15.93 -16.29
C GLN A 17 1.34 17.44 -16.35
N MET A 18 0.42 18.23 -16.90
CA MET A 18 0.54 19.69 -16.96
C MET A 18 0.10 20.38 -15.65
N GLU A 19 -0.83 19.78 -14.91
CA GLU A 19 -1.39 20.36 -13.68
C GLU A 19 -0.54 20.07 -12.43
N MET A 20 0.41 19.14 -12.50
CA MET A 20 1.20 18.73 -11.34
C MET A 20 2.72 18.69 -11.60
N PRO A 21 3.54 18.84 -10.55
CA PRO A 21 4.98 18.71 -10.68
C PRO A 21 5.41 17.33 -11.20
N LYS A 22 6.42 17.31 -12.07
CA LYS A 22 6.95 16.09 -12.70
C LYS A 22 7.31 14.99 -11.70
N ALA A 23 7.87 15.34 -10.54
CA ALA A 23 8.22 14.38 -9.49
C ALA A 23 6.97 13.66 -8.92
N SER A 24 5.87 14.38 -8.71
CA SER A 24 4.62 13.80 -8.22
C SER A 24 3.96 12.94 -9.29
N PHE A 25 4.01 13.37 -10.55
CA PHE A 25 3.48 12.59 -11.67
C PHE A 25 4.26 11.27 -11.83
N ASP A 26 5.58 11.34 -11.82
CA ASP A 26 6.46 10.17 -11.99
C ASP A 26 6.31 9.15 -10.86
N THR A 27 6.05 9.61 -9.64
CA THR A 27 5.91 8.73 -8.47
C THR A 27 4.53 8.08 -8.38
N TRP A 28 3.46 8.81 -8.68
CA TRP A 28 2.10 8.39 -8.34
C TRP A 28 1.22 8.05 -9.55
N VAL A 29 1.47 8.63 -10.71
CA VAL A 29 0.55 8.61 -11.86
C VAL A 29 1.15 7.90 -13.08
N ARG A 30 2.47 7.96 -13.28
CA ARG A 30 3.15 7.40 -14.46
C ARG A 30 2.81 5.93 -14.74
N ASP A 31 2.85 5.08 -13.72
CA ASP A 31 2.67 3.64 -13.88
C ASP A 31 1.19 3.20 -13.75
N THR A 32 0.25 4.12 -13.94
CA THR A 32 -1.19 3.85 -13.81
C THR A 32 -1.84 3.48 -15.14
N GLN A 33 -2.63 2.41 -15.12
CA GLN A 33 -3.24 1.86 -16.34
C GLN A 33 -4.72 1.53 -16.10
N VAL A 34 -5.54 1.64 -17.13
CA VAL A 34 -6.94 1.17 -17.06
C VAL A 34 -6.93 -0.34 -17.12
N VAL A 35 -7.41 -0.97 -16.04
CA VAL A 35 -7.54 -2.43 -15.91
C VAL A 35 -8.88 -2.89 -16.47
N ALA A 36 -9.94 -2.13 -16.23
CA ALA A 36 -11.27 -2.43 -16.71
C ALA A 36 -12.11 -1.16 -16.83
N PHE A 37 -13.09 -1.20 -17.73
CA PHE A 37 -14.13 -0.19 -17.85
C PHE A 37 -15.44 -0.95 -18.05
N ASP A 38 -16.34 -0.86 -17.08
CA ASP A 38 -17.63 -1.55 -17.11
C ASP A 38 -18.67 -0.70 -16.37
N ASP A 39 -19.90 -0.64 -16.88
CA ASP A 39 -21.02 0.13 -16.30
C ASP A 39 -20.68 1.61 -15.93
N GLY A 40 -19.80 2.27 -16.68
CA GLY A 40 -19.36 3.64 -16.38
C GLY A 40 -18.36 3.77 -15.22
N VAL A 41 -17.79 2.64 -14.76
CA VAL A 41 -16.78 2.57 -13.71
C VAL A 41 -15.41 2.29 -14.31
N PHE A 42 -14.49 3.26 -14.19
CA PHE A 42 -13.09 3.12 -14.55
C PHE A 42 -12.32 2.45 -13.41
N THR A 43 -11.77 1.27 -13.68
CA THR A 43 -10.86 0.59 -12.76
C THR A 43 -9.42 0.88 -13.17
N ILE A 44 -8.69 1.61 -12.35
CA ILE A 44 -7.30 2.02 -12.59
C ILE A 44 -6.37 1.20 -11.70
N GLY A 45 -5.46 0.47 -12.34
CA GLY A 45 -4.40 -0.30 -11.71
C GLY A 45 -3.24 0.59 -11.29
N VAL A 46 -2.79 0.43 -10.04
CA VAL A 46 -1.63 1.11 -9.45
C VAL A 46 -0.66 0.11 -8.84
N HIS A 47 0.62 0.46 -8.83
CA HIS A 47 1.70 -0.45 -8.43
C HIS A 47 1.76 -0.74 -6.92
N ASN A 48 1.25 0.15 -6.06
CA ASN A 48 1.24 -0.06 -4.60
C ASN A 48 0.02 0.57 -3.92
N ALA A 49 -0.21 0.19 -2.66
CA ALA A 49 -1.35 0.68 -1.86
C ALA A 49 -1.21 2.16 -1.46
N TYR A 50 0.00 2.66 -1.26
CA TYR A 50 0.23 4.07 -0.93
C TYR A 50 -0.19 5.00 -2.07
N ALA A 51 0.13 4.61 -3.31
CA ALA A 51 -0.25 5.30 -4.52
C ALA A 51 -1.76 5.24 -4.71
N ARG A 52 -2.38 4.08 -4.48
CA ARG A 52 -3.84 3.96 -4.43
C ARG A 52 -4.45 4.97 -3.47
N ASP A 53 -4.01 5.00 -2.22
CA ASP A 53 -4.62 5.85 -1.20
C ASP A 53 -4.41 7.33 -1.50
N TRP A 54 -3.23 7.71 -2.00
CA TRP A 54 -2.94 9.07 -2.43
C TRP A 54 -3.78 9.49 -3.65
N LEU A 55 -3.97 8.61 -4.62
CA LEU A 55 -4.82 8.84 -5.79
C LEU A 55 -6.30 8.93 -5.40
N VAL A 56 -6.74 8.07 -4.49
CA VAL A 56 -8.11 8.07 -3.95
C VAL A 56 -8.41 9.40 -3.26
N ASP A 57 -7.51 9.86 -2.39
CA ASP A 57 -7.71 11.08 -1.61
C ASP A 57 -7.67 12.34 -2.48
N ARG A 58 -6.70 12.42 -3.41
CA ARG A 58 -6.41 13.66 -4.12
C ARG A 58 -6.96 13.73 -5.54
N LEU A 59 -6.99 12.61 -6.25
CA LEU A 59 -7.21 12.59 -7.71
C LEU A 59 -8.55 12.00 -8.14
N THR A 60 -9.26 11.27 -7.28
CA THR A 60 -10.60 10.73 -7.60
C THR A 60 -11.51 11.79 -8.20
N LYS A 61 -11.68 12.93 -7.54
CA LYS A 61 -12.60 13.98 -8.00
C LYS A 61 -12.15 14.67 -9.28
N THR A 62 -10.86 14.95 -9.38
CA THR A 62 -10.26 15.56 -10.58
C THR A 62 -10.41 14.65 -11.79
N VAL A 63 -10.13 13.36 -11.61
CA VAL A 63 -10.23 12.36 -12.67
C VAL A 63 -11.68 12.10 -13.06
N GLU A 64 -12.60 11.94 -12.10
CA GLU A 64 -14.04 11.79 -12.35
C GLU A 64 -14.57 12.95 -13.21
N HIS A 65 -14.23 14.19 -12.84
CA HIS A 65 -14.68 15.37 -13.58
C HIS A 65 -14.11 15.42 -15.01
N LYS A 66 -12.81 15.13 -15.17
CA LYS A 66 -12.15 15.15 -16.48
C LYS A 66 -12.67 14.03 -17.39
N LEU A 67 -12.81 12.81 -16.88
CA LEU A 67 -13.35 11.70 -17.66
C LEU A 67 -14.82 11.93 -18.02
N ALA A 68 -15.62 12.51 -17.11
CA ALA A 68 -17.00 12.87 -17.41
C ALA A 68 -17.09 13.93 -18.53
N GLY A 69 -16.16 14.87 -18.58
CA GLY A 69 -16.06 15.86 -19.67
C GLY A 69 -15.70 15.24 -21.02
N VAL A 70 -14.86 14.19 -21.03
CA VAL A 70 -14.46 13.49 -22.26
C VAL A 70 -15.54 12.53 -22.77
N LEU A 71 -16.24 11.84 -21.86
CA LEU A 71 -17.24 10.83 -22.21
C LEU A 71 -18.67 11.38 -22.30
N GLY A 72 -18.90 12.61 -21.82
CA GLY A 72 -20.22 13.23 -21.80
C GLY A 72 -21.22 12.59 -20.83
N GLN A 73 -20.76 11.71 -19.94
CA GLN A 73 -21.56 10.99 -18.95
C GLN A 73 -20.85 10.96 -17.60
N PRO A 74 -21.60 10.92 -16.47
CA PRO A 74 -21.00 10.76 -15.16
C PRO A 74 -20.32 9.39 -15.07
N VAL A 75 -19.04 9.40 -14.70
CA VAL A 75 -18.25 8.17 -14.50
C VAL A 75 -17.75 8.08 -13.08
N GLN A 76 -17.58 6.86 -12.59
CA GLN A 76 -16.94 6.59 -11.31
C GLN A 76 -15.52 6.06 -11.54
N VAL A 77 -14.63 6.37 -10.61
CA VAL A 77 -13.23 5.96 -10.70
C VAL A 77 -12.87 5.15 -9.47
N ARG A 78 -12.30 3.96 -9.71
CA ARG A 78 -11.85 3.04 -8.67
C ARG A 78 -10.38 2.72 -8.89
N PHE A 79 -9.57 2.96 -7.86
CA PHE A 79 -8.16 2.59 -7.87
C PHE A 79 -7.97 1.21 -7.22
N VAL A 80 -7.27 0.31 -7.91
CA VAL A 80 -6.95 -1.04 -7.43
C VAL A 80 -5.45 -1.27 -7.52
N VAL A 81 -4.89 -1.99 -6.53
CA VAL A 81 -3.47 -2.37 -6.61
C VAL A 81 -3.35 -3.50 -7.63
N TRP A 82 -2.72 -3.21 -8.76
CA TRP A 82 -2.51 -4.18 -9.83
C TRP A 82 -1.03 -4.49 -9.92
N ASN A 83 -0.69 -5.77 -9.73
CA ASN A 83 0.67 -6.25 -9.91
C ASN A 83 0.72 -7.01 -11.24
N GLU A 84 1.36 -6.44 -12.26
CA GLU A 84 1.62 -7.10 -13.54
C GLU A 84 2.55 -8.32 -13.38
N SER A 85 3.25 -8.45 -12.24
CA SER A 85 4.04 -9.64 -11.93
C SER A 85 3.17 -10.82 -11.48
N ALA A 86 2.38 -11.34 -12.41
CA ALA A 86 2.18 -12.77 -12.53
C ALA A 86 2.78 -13.22 -13.88
N PRO A 87 4.09 -13.51 -13.95
CA PRO A 87 4.55 -14.38 -15.01
C PRO A 87 4.03 -15.78 -14.66
N SER A 88 3.05 -16.21 -15.44
CA SER A 88 2.76 -17.61 -15.68
C SER A 88 4.06 -18.34 -16.04
N LEU A 89 4.34 -19.40 -15.27
CA LEU A 89 4.84 -20.70 -15.73
C LEU A 89 6.04 -20.75 -16.70
N LEU A 90 7.09 -21.46 -16.21
CA LEU A 90 8.06 -22.30 -16.93
C LEU A 90 9.43 -21.68 -17.33
N THR A 91 10.48 -22.33 -16.79
CA THR A 91 11.84 -22.51 -17.34
C THR A 91 12.89 -21.43 -17.03
N GLU A 92 13.76 -21.70 -16.05
CA GLU A 92 15.17 -22.06 -16.30
C GLU A 92 15.87 -22.48 -14.98
N SER A 93 16.42 -23.70 -14.98
CA SER A 93 17.43 -24.15 -14.00
C SER A 93 18.79 -23.53 -14.36
N PRO A 94 19.75 -23.40 -13.43
CA PRO A 94 20.76 -24.48 -13.37
C PRO A 94 21.32 -24.81 -11.97
N THR A 95 21.58 -26.12 -11.80
CA THR A 95 22.76 -26.72 -11.16
C THR A 95 22.97 -26.62 -9.64
N THR A 96 22.62 -27.71 -8.96
CA THR A 96 23.16 -28.21 -7.68
C THR A 96 24.65 -28.59 -7.81
N PRO A 97 25.48 -28.69 -6.74
CA PRO A 97 25.42 -29.78 -5.76
C PRO A 97 25.71 -29.31 -4.30
N ARG A 98 25.01 -29.76 -3.26
CA ARG A 98 25.35 -31.00 -2.54
C ARG A 98 24.30 -31.29 -1.46
N ALA A 99 23.94 -32.57 -1.40
CA ALA A 99 22.91 -33.17 -0.58
C ALA A 99 23.22 -33.24 0.92
N THR A 100 22.16 -33.20 1.74
CA THR A 100 21.78 -34.33 2.62
C THR A 100 20.26 -34.39 2.72
N SER A 101 19.69 -35.45 2.15
CA SER A 101 18.33 -35.95 2.35
C SER A 101 18.06 -36.15 3.85
N SER A 102 16.86 -35.90 4.37
CA SER A 102 15.77 -36.88 4.35
C SER A 102 14.45 -36.30 4.85
N ALA A 103 13.37 -36.79 4.24
CA ALA A 103 11.98 -36.84 4.73
C ALA A 103 11.10 -35.59 4.58
N SER A 104 10.38 -35.52 3.45
CA SER A 104 8.96 -35.16 3.47
C SER A 104 8.17 -36.26 4.23
N PRO A 105 7.07 -35.89 4.88
CA PRO A 105 5.82 -35.82 4.13
C PRO A 105 5.28 -34.40 4.09
N SER A 106 4.84 -34.00 2.91
CA SER A 106 3.87 -32.93 2.74
C SER A 106 2.62 -33.23 3.59
N PRO A 107 2.09 -32.22 4.28
CA PRO A 107 0.67 -31.97 4.28
C PRO A 107 0.44 -30.78 3.35
N SER A 108 -0.01 -31.08 2.15
CA SER A 108 -0.90 -30.14 1.48
C SER A 108 -2.06 -29.83 2.43
N GLU A 109 -2.51 -28.57 2.40
CA GLU A 109 -3.76 -28.09 3.01
C GLU A 109 -3.77 -27.90 4.53
N VAL A 110 -3.20 -26.78 5.02
CA VAL A 110 -4.02 -25.78 5.74
C VAL A 110 -3.39 -24.39 5.56
N GLN A 111 -3.67 -23.72 4.45
CA GLN A 111 -4.08 -22.32 4.59
C GLN A 111 -4.89 -21.98 3.36
N ALA A 112 -6.16 -21.70 3.55
CA ALA A 112 -6.91 -20.87 2.65
C ALA A 112 -6.05 -19.61 2.46
N LEU A 113 -5.27 -19.57 1.37
CA LEU A 113 -4.55 -18.39 0.96
C LEU A 113 -5.65 -17.39 0.73
N ASN A 114 -5.86 -16.50 1.70
CA ASN A 114 -6.71 -15.34 1.55
C ASN A 114 -6.36 -14.77 0.18
N PRO A 115 -7.29 -14.75 -0.79
CA PRO A 115 -6.97 -14.31 -2.16
C PRO A 115 -6.56 -12.83 -2.21
N THR A 116 -6.57 -12.15 -1.06
CA THR A 116 -6.19 -10.77 -0.83
C THR A 116 -4.73 -10.58 -0.35
N LEU A 117 -3.99 -11.63 0.00
CA LEU A 117 -2.61 -11.51 0.51
C LEU A 117 -1.57 -11.73 -0.59
N ASN A 118 -0.61 -10.81 -0.70
CA ASN A 118 0.49 -10.93 -1.64
C ASN A 118 1.52 -11.97 -1.14
N PRO A 119 1.82 -13.04 -1.89
CA PRO A 119 2.71 -14.12 -1.45
C PRO A 119 4.17 -13.66 -1.27
N ARG A 120 4.55 -12.48 -1.77
CA ARG A 120 5.90 -11.92 -1.58
C ARG A 120 6.14 -11.36 -0.19
N TYR A 121 5.08 -11.16 0.60
CA TYR A 121 5.15 -10.57 1.93
C TYR A 121 5.14 -11.65 3.00
N THR A 122 6.27 -12.36 3.11
CA THR A 122 6.57 -13.34 4.16
C THR A 122 7.46 -12.73 5.23
N PHE A 123 7.50 -13.34 6.42
CA PHE A 123 8.43 -12.93 7.50
C PHE A 123 9.90 -13.00 7.04
N GLU A 124 10.24 -13.98 6.21
CA GLU A 124 11.60 -14.19 5.68
C GLU A 124 12.09 -13.01 4.82
N ASN A 125 11.18 -12.37 4.07
CA ASN A 125 11.48 -11.24 3.20
C ASN A 125 11.30 -9.88 3.88
N PHE A 126 10.92 -9.84 5.17
CA PHE A 126 10.66 -8.60 5.89
C PHE A 126 11.96 -7.94 6.37
N VAL A 127 12.15 -6.66 6.05
CA VAL A 127 13.34 -5.90 6.46
C VAL A 127 13.21 -5.43 7.91
N VAL A 128 13.99 -6.04 8.81
CA VAL A 128 14.01 -5.72 10.25
C VAL A 128 15.07 -4.67 10.58
N GLY A 129 14.65 -3.58 11.21
CA GLY A 129 15.49 -2.51 11.77
C GLY A 129 15.15 -2.22 13.23
N ALA A 130 15.86 -1.29 13.87
CA ALA A 130 15.68 -0.97 15.29
C ALA A 130 14.23 -0.52 15.63
N SER A 131 13.56 0.17 14.72
CA SER A 131 12.21 0.71 14.90
C SER A 131 11.08 -0.32 14.78
N ASN A 132 11.31 -1.45 14.14
CA ASN A 132 10.28 -2.47 13.87
C ASN A 132 10.60 -3.86 14.45
N ARG A 133 11.79 -4.04 15.04
CA ARG A 133 12.27 -5.31 15.61
C ARG A 133 11.30 -5.91 16.62
N LEU A 134 10.76 -5.09 17.52
CA LEU A 134 9.83 -5.54 18.55
C LEU A 134 8.52 -6.06 17.94
N ALA A 135 7.95 -5.32 17.00
CA ALA A 135 6.73 -5.70 16.29
C ALA A 135 6.93 -6.98 15.47
N HIS A 136 8.08 -7.11 14.79
CA HIS A 136 8.45 -8.30 14.03
C HIS A 136 8.56 -9.54 14.94
N ALA A 137 9.30 -9.43 16.05
CA ALA A 137 9.48 -10.53 16.99
C ALA A 137 8.15 -10.97 17.64
N ALA A 138 7.30 -10.02 18.03
CA ALA A 138 5.99 -10.31 18.60
C ALA A 138 5.09 -11.03 17.58
N SER A 139 5.08 -10.57 16.33
CA SER A 139 4.29 -11.18 15.25
C SER A 139 4.77 -12.61 14.95
N LEU A 140 6.09 -12.83 14.95
CA LEU A 140 6.68 -14.16 14.74
C LEU A 140 6.31 -15.11 15.88
N ALA A 141 6.43 -14.69 17.13
CA ALA A 141 6.10 -15.51 18.30
C ALA A 141 4.62 -15.97 18.30
N VAL A 142 3.72 -15.10 17.85
CA VAL A 142 2.29 -15.41 17.70
C VAL A 142 2.04 -16.38 16.55
N ALA A 143 2.75 -16.22 15.44
CA ALA A 143 2.65 -17.11 14.28
C ALA A 143 3.16 -18.53 14.60
N GLU A 144 4.23 -18.65 15.38
CA GLU A 144 4.79 -19.95 15.80
C GLU A 144 3.95 -20.65 16.87
N ASN A 145 3.31 -19.88 17.77
CA ASN A 145 2.54 -20.42 18.89
C ASN A 145 1.12 -19.83 18.92
N PRO A 146 0.28 -20.15 17.92
CA PRO A 146 -1.08 -19.62 17.85
C PRO A 146 -1.86 -20.01 19.11
N ALA A 147 -2.58 -19.05 19.68
CA ALA A 147 -3.46 -19.18 20.84
C ALA A 147 -2.78 -19.43 22.21
N ARG A 148 -1.43 -19.42 22.29
CA ARG A 148 -0.72 -19.57 23.59
C ARG A 148 -0.05 -18.29 24.09
N ALA A 149 0.57 -17.51 23.21
CA ALA A 149 1.25 -16.28 23.58
C ALA A 149 0.80 -15.14 22.67
N TYR A 150 0.43 -14.00 23.27
CA TYR A 150 0.14 -12.75 22.57
C TYR A 150 -0.90 -12.83 21.44
N ASN A 151 -1.90 -13.71 21.53
CA ASN A 151 -3.03 -13.75 20.61
C ASN A 151 -4.35 -13.51 21.39
N PRO A 152 -5.05 -12.38 21.20
CA PRO A 152 -4.85 -11.39 20.13
C PRO A 152 -3.65 -10.45 20.37
N LEU A 153 -2.84 -10.26 19.31
CA LEU A 153 -1.72 -9.32 19.29
C LEU A 153 -2.24 -7.95 18.86
N PHE A 154 -1.96 -6.92 19.66
CA PHE A 154 -2.24 -5.53 19.28
C PHE A 154 -0.92 -4.77 19.08
N ILE A 155 -0.75 -4.17 17.90
CA ILE A 155 0.39 -3.31 17.57
C ILE A 155 -0.13 -1.88 17.39
N TYR A 156 0.32 -0.95 18.24
CA TYR A 156 0.01 0.47 18.15
C TYR A 156 1.30 1.26 17.90
N ALA A 157 1.28 2.18 16.95
CA ALA A 157 2.38 3.10 16.69
C ALA A 157 1.86 4.54 16.69
N TRP A 158 2.52 5.42 17.44
CA TRP A 158 2.20 6.85 17.45
C TRP A 158 2.87 7.53 16.26
N LEU A 159 2.06 8.11 15.38
CA LEU A 159 2.54 8.85 14.21
C LEU A 159 2.90 10.28 14.64
N ASN A 160 4.19 10.55 14.86
CA ASN A 160 4.69 11.90 15.15
C ASN A 160 4.71 12.77 13.88
N LEU A 161 3.54 13.20 13.37
CA LEU A 161 3.44 14.10 12.21
C LEU A 161 3.54 15.60 12.54
N TYR A 162 3.76 16.00 13.79
CA TYR A 162 3.94 17.41 14.16
C TYR A 162 5.18 17.62 15.04
N ARG A 163 6.38 17.47 14.47
CA ARG A 163 7.56 18.12 15.03
C ARG A 163 7.65 19.53 14.45
N ARG A 164 7.07 20.53 15.13
CA ARG A 164 7.35 21.94 14.82
C ARG A 164 8.87 22.17 14.86
N PRO A 165 9.42 23.04 13.98
CA PRO A 165 10.81 23.46 14.10
C PRO A 165 10.97 24.27 15.40
N GLN A 166 11.89 23.83 16.26
CA GLN A 166 12.38 24.61 17.39
C GLN A 166 13.20 25.78 16.84
N SER A 167 12.67 26.99 16.91
CA SER A 167 13.48 28.21 16.89
C SER A 167 12.85 29.28 17.77
N GLY A 168 13.56 29.67 18.83
CA GLY A 168 13.46 30.98 19.45
C GLY A 168 12.51 31.12 20.63
N SER A 169 13.08 31.05 21.84
CA SER A 169 12.76 31.89 23.01
C SER A 169 11.38 32.52 23.08
N PHE A 170 10.52 32.00 23.95
CA PHE A 170 9.57 32.84 24.68
C PHE A 170 9.56 32.45 26.15
N ILE A 171 10.03 33.40 26.96
CA ILE A 171 10.02 33.38 28.41
C ILE A 171 8.62 33.86 28.79
N GLU A 172 7.75 33.01 29.35
CA GLU A 172 6.61 33.52 30.11
C GLU A 172 6.12 32.52 31.16
N SER A 173 6.53 32.81 32.39
CA SER A 173 5.72 32.82 33.61
C SER A 173 4.85 31.61 33.92
N VAL A 174 5.38 30.75 34.81
CA VAL A 174 4.59 29.84 35.64
C VAL A 174 3.86 30.67 36.70
N PRO A 175 2.51 30.65 36.79
CA PRO A 175 1.85 31.06 38.01
C PRO A 175 1.87 29.87 38.98
N ARG A 176 2.71 29.99 40.01
CA ARG A 176 2.39 29.38 41.31
C ARG A 176 0.99 29.84 41.71
N LEU A 177 0.08 28.91 41.96
CA LEU A 177 -0.96 29.15 42.96
C LEU A 177 -0.96 28.01 43.98
N ILE A 178 -0.91 28.45 45.22
CA ILE A 178 -0.70 27.76 46.49
C ILE A 178 -2.07 27.53 47.14
N ARG A 179 -2.24 26.36 47.80
CA ARG A 179 -3.22 25.99 48.87
C ARG A 179 -4.71 25.92 48.49
N GLY A 180 -5.53 25.06 49.08
CA GLY A 180 -5.35 24.10 50.19
C GLY A 180 -6.70 23.49 50.62
N ASN A 181 -6.61 22.49 51.51
CA ASN A 181 -7.63 21.84 52.38
C ASN A 181 -8.95 21.36 51.74
N VAL A 182 -9.38 20.11 51.97
CA VAL A 182 -9.67 19.44 53.26
C VAL A 182 -9.24 17.98 53.22
#